data_AF-A0A1F9UYZ5-F1
#
_entry.id   AF-A0A1F9UYZ5-F1
#
_cell.length_a   1.000
_cell.length_b   1.000
_cell.length_c   1.000
_cell.angle_alpha   90.00
_cell.angle_beta   90.00
_cell.angle_gamma   90.00
#
_symmetry.space_group_name_H-M   'P 1'
#
loop_
_entity.id
_entity.type
_entity.pdbx_description
1 polymer ?
#
loop_
_entity_poly.entity_id
_entity_poly.type
_entity_poly.pdbx_seq_one_letter_code
_entity_poly.pdbx_strand_id
1 'polypeptide(L)'
;MGFWGGGKTLKIADLEQGPMDLWRRLRDMYRNARVRRKVAEHVEGSDLFYKLGIEITSACNYRCPFCPQSKSARPEAYMSFSSVSLIVEQLVALRYAGEISLSVTNEPFCHPRCLEFAGLISKKLPKCNLRFNSNGSLIDKIILDGLHGISTPFIAQINDYTGGRELSRLGGLLSGYDAEFQSRFILKRRSFGERLSTRGGAAQSRRRRDYFGDFDCLLPYFRMDIGTDGSVILCCADYRYQMAFGNIHTAALKDIWNSEEFRELRRTLFRGKRRSVSLCSRCDMAAPGLPQWLTGSSSA
;
A
#
# COMPACT_ATOMS: atom_id res chain seq x y z
N MET A 1 -18.12 -36.57 -22.70
CA MET A 1 -17.80 -35.45 -23.59
C MET A 1 -18.08 -34.16 -22.81
N GLY A 2 -17.14 -33.39 -22.28
CA GLY A 2 -15.71 -33.28 -22.48
C GLY A 2 -15.40 -31.79 -22.50
N PHE A 3 -14.91 -31.22 -21.40
CA PHE A 3 -14.15 -29.95 -21.30
C PHE A 3 -13.56 -29.82 -19.87
N TRP A 4 -12.95 -30.90 -19.38
CA TRP A 4 -11.91 -30.83 -18.36
C TRP A 4 -10.60 -30.91 -19.11
N GLY A 5 -9.97 -29.76 -19.33
CA GLY A 5 -8.77 -29.63 -20.14
C GLY A 5 -7.78 -28.67 -19.49
N GLY A 6 -6.91 -29.23 -18.65
CA GLY A 6 -5.51 -28.78 -18.54
C GLY A 6 -5.26 -27.37 -18.03
N GLY A 7 -5.81 -26.99 -16.88
CA GLY A 7 -5.25 -25.87 -16.11
C GLY A 7 -3.99 -26.36 -15.39
N LYS A 8 -2.80 -26.18 -15.98
CA LYS A 8 -1.53 -26.44 -15.28
C LYS A 8 -1.46 -25.55 -14.04
N THR A 9 -1.52 -26.15 -12.85
CA THR A 9 -1.15 -25.51 -11.59
C THR A 9 0.29 -25.03 -11.71
N LEU A 10 0.50 -23.72 -11.73
CA LEU A 10 1.84 -23.12 -11.69
C LEU A 10 2.49 -23.51 -10.36
N LYS A 11 3.47 -24.42 -10.39
CA LYS A 11 4.27 -24.76 -9.21
C LYS A 11 5.27 -23.62 -8.96
N ILE A 12 5.67 -23.42 -7.71
CA ILE A 12 6.67 -22.39 -7.34
C ILE A 12 7.98 -22.57 -8.13
N ALA A 13 8.34 -23.80 -8.50
CA ALA A 13 9.48 -24.10 -9.36
C ALA A 13 9.32 -23.62 -10.82
N ASP A 14 8.09 -23.40 -11.31
CA ASP A 14 7.82 -22.90 -12.67
C ASP A 14 8.02 -21.37 -12.77
N LEU A 15 8.27 -20.68 -11.65
CA LEU A 15 8.53 -19.24 -11.56
C LEU A 15 10.03 -18.90 -11.67
N GLU A 16 10.91 -19.90 -11.69
CA GLU A 16 12.36 -19.71 -11.67
C GLU A 16 12.97 -19.42 -13.05
N GLN A 17 12.19 -19.53 -14.13
CA GLN A 17 12.66 -19.31 -15.51
C GLN A 17 12.00 -18.09 -16.17
N GLY A 18 12.56 -16.90 -15.90
CA GLY A 18 12.54 -15.77 -16.83
C GLY A 18 11.57 -14.60 -16.54
N PRO A 19 12.05 -13.33 -16.57
CA PRO A 19 11.21 -12.16 -16.31
C PRO A 19 10.20 -11.83 -17.43
N MET A 20 10.42 -12.18 -18.70
CA MET A 20 9.54 -11.72 -19.81
C MET A 20 8.21 -12.49 -19.95
N ASP A 21 8.19 -13.79 -19.67
CA ASP A 21 6.99 -14.63 -19.88
C ASP A 21 5.94 -14.48 -18.77
N LEU A 22 6.38 -14.25 -17.52
CA LEU A 22 5.48 -13.89 -16.43
C LEU A 22 4.75 -12.58 -16.72
N TRP A 23 5.45 -11.58 -17.25
CA TRP A 23 4.85 -10.30 -17.62
C TRP A 23 3.87 -10.42 -18.78
N ARG A 24 4.13 -11.30 -19.75
CA ARG A 24 3.20 -11.57 -20.86
C ARG A 24 1.93 -12.24 -20.35
N ARG A 25 2.05 -13.25 -19.48
CA ARG A 25 0.90 -13.96 -18.88
C ARG A 25 0.07 -13.07 -17.95
N LEU A 26 0.71 -12.28 -17.09
CA LEU A 26 0.00 -11.28 -16.27
C LEU A 26 -0.72 -10.27 -17.17
N ARG A 27 -0.02 -9.71 -18.16
CA ARG A 27 -0.60 -8.81 -19.17
C ARG A 27 -1.82 -9.41 -19.86
N ASP A 28 -1.77 -10.68 -20.27
CA ASP A 28 -2.86 -11.33 -20.99
C ASP A 28 -4.07 -11.59 -20.07
N MET A 29 -3.83 -11.92 -18.79
CA MET A 29 -4.87 -11.97 -17.75
C MET A 29 -5.54 -10.60 -17.55
N TYR A 30 -4.76 -9.52 -17.46
CA TYR A 30 -5.27 -8.14 -17.33
C TYR A 30 -6.00 -7.64 -18.58
N ARG A 31 -5.61 -8.12 -19.76
CA ARG A 31 -6.27 -7.81 -21.03
C ARG A 31 -7.59 -8.55 -21.24
N ASN A 32 -7.99 -9.43 -20.32
CA ASN A 32 -9.27 -10.11 -20.40
C ASN A 32 -10.43 -9.10 -20.34
N ALA A 33 -11.11 -8.90 -21.47
CA ALA A 33 -12.18 -7.92 -21.61
C ALA A 33 -13.33 -8.10 -20.60
N ARG A 34 -13.59 -9.32 -20.13
CA ARG A 34 -14.61 -9.62 -19.12
C ARG A 34 -14.21 -9.11 -17.74
N VAL A 35 -12.94 -9.29 -17.37
CA VAL A 35 -12.39 -8.77 -16.11
C VAL A 35 -12.37 -7.25 -16.15
N ARG A 36 -11.90 -6.65 -17.26
CA ARG A 36 -11.90 -5.18 -17.43
C ARG A 36 -13.31 -4.60 -17.31
N ARG A 37 -14.30 -5.21 -17.96
CA ARG A 37 -15.70 -4.74 -17.86
C ARG A 37 -16.24 -4.81 -16.44
N LYS A 38 -16.08 -5.94 -15.76
CA LYS A 38 -16.53 -6.10 -14.36
C LYS A 38 -15.83 -5.13 -13.41
N VAL A 39 -14.53 -4.93 -13.61
CA VAL A 39 -13.77 -3.94 -12.86
C VAL A 39 -14.36 -2.57 -13.14
N ALA A 40 -14.44 -2.10 -14.39
CA ALA A 40 -15.02 -0.80 -14.74
C ALA A 40 -16.41 -0.56 -14.13
N GLU A 41 -17.33 -1.53 -14.24
CA GLU A 41 -18.69 -1.47 -13.68
C GLU A 41 -18.68 -1.34 -12.15
N HIS A 42 -17.89 -2.15 -11.45
CA HIS A 42 -17.76 -2.09 -9.99
C HIS A 42 -17.08 -0.79 -9.53
N VAL A 43 -16.17 -0.31 -10.36
CA VAL A 43 -15.23 0.75 -10.04
C VAL A 43 -15.82 2.14 -10.26
N GLU A 44 -16.66 2.33 -11.29
CA GLU A 44 -17.43 3.56 -11.47
C GLU A 44 -18.60 3.67 -10.46
N GLY A 45 -19.06 2.54 -9.91
CA GLY A 45 -20.14 2.51 -8.92
C GLY A 45 -19.72 2.71 -7.47
N SER A 46 -18.42 2.79 -7.15
CA SER A 46 -17.95 2.91 -5.76
C SER A 46 -17.67 4.36 -5.36
N ASP A 47 -18.55 4.92 -4.52
CA ASP A 47 -18.43 6.27 -3.96
C ASP A 47 -17.29 6.42 -2.94
N LEU A 48 -16.64 5.32 -2.53
CA LEU A 48 -15.59 5.30 -1.52
C LEU A 48 -14.43 4.37 -1.92
N PHE A 49 -13.24 4.69 -1.43
CA PHE A 49 -12.07 3.82 -1.47
C PHE A 49 -12.20 2.66 -0.47
N TYR A 50 -11.51 1.54 -0.71
CA TYR A 50 -11.43 0.43 0.24
C TYR A 50 -10.18 0.48 1.13
N LYS A 51 -9.08 1.06 0.63
CA LYS A 51 -7.81 1.23 1.33
C LYS A 51 -7.50 2.71 1.51
N LEU A 52 -7.06 3.07 2.69
CA LEU A 52 -6.56 4.39 3.01
C LEU A 52 -5.13 4.26 3.53
N GLY A 53 -4.16 4.91 2.88
CA GLY A 53 -2.86 5.16 3.46
C GLY A 53 -2.82 6.55 4.08
N ILE A 54 -2.36 6.64 5.33
CA ILE A 54 -2.10 7.90 6.02
C ILE A 54 -0.60 7.93 6.27
N GLU A 55 0.11 8.84 5.60
CA GLU A 55 1.53 9.06 5.84
C GLU A 55 1.69 9.91 7.10
N ILE A 56 1.68 9.26 8.26
CA ILE A 56 1.75 9.95 9.55
C ILE A 56 3.10 10.62 9.79
N THR A 57 4.16 10.17 9.12
CA THR A 57 5.47 10.83 9.11
C THR A 57 6.16 10.58 7.78
N SER A 58 7.07 11.44 7.34
CA SER A 58 8.01 11.14 6.23
C SER A 58 9.34 10.55 6.73
N ALA A 59 9.53 10.45 8.06
CA ALA A 59 10.74 9.95 8.66
C ALA A 59 10.88 8.43 8.49
N CYS A 60 12.13 8.00 8.41
CA CYS A 60 12.53 6.60 8.45
C CYS A 60 13.93 6.52 9.02
N ASN A 61 14.19 5.54 9.88
CA ASN A 61 15.51 5.34 10.48
C ASN A 61 16.48 4.59 9.55
N TYR A 62 16.00 4.08 8.41
CA TYR A 62 16.82 3.40 7.39
C TYR A 62 17.06 4.26 6.14
N ARG A 63 18.11 3.94 5.38
CA ARG A 63 18.45 4.55 4.08
C ARG A 63 18.74 3.47 3.03
N CYS A 64 17.80 2.54 2.85
CA CYS A 64 17.94 1.41 1.94
C CYS A 64 18.24 1.87 0.48
N PRO A 65 19.15 1.22 -0.25
CA PRO A 65 19.64 1.69 -1.56
C PRO A 65 18.56 1.71 -2.66
N PHE A 66 17.51 0.91 -2.51
CA PHE A 66 16.37 0.84 -3.41
C PHE A 66 15.24 1.83 -3.04
N CYS A 67 15.33 2.52 -1.91
CA CYS A 67 14.28 3.40 -1.39
C CYS A 67 14.54 4.86 -1.81
N PRO A 68 13.52 5.63 -2.22
CA PRO A 68 13.67 7.06 -2.49
C PRO A 68 14.26 7.85 -1.31
N GLN A 69 13.99 7.41 -0.07
CA GLN A 69 14.52 8.01 1.15
C GLN A 69 16.06 8.03 1.21
N SER A 70 16.75 7.14 0.50
CA SER A 70 18.22 7.06 0.52
C SER A 70 18.88 8.14 -0.35
N LYS A 71 18.33 8.42 -1.53
CA LYS A 71 18.95 9.33 -2.53
C LYS A 71 18.19 10.62 -2.78
N SER A 72 16.96 10.72 -2.30
CA SER A 72 16.04 11.80 -2.63
C SER A 72 15.10 12.09 -1.46
N ALA A 73 15.63 11.98 -0.23
CA ALA A 73 14.90 12.19 1.01
C ALA A 73 14.12 13.51 0.99
N ARG A 74 12.88 13.44 1.46
CA ARG A 74 12.11 14.63 1.82
C ARG A 74 12.51 15.10 3.22
N PRO A 75 12.28 16.39 3.54
CA PRO A 75 12.32 16.86 4.91
C PRO A 75 11.45 15.99 5.80
N GLU A 76 11.91 15.76 7.03
CA GLU A 76 11.11 15.05 8.04
C GLU A 76 9.90 15.91 8.41
N ALA A 77 8.74 15.27 8.36
CA ALA A 77 7.46 15.87 8.67
C ALA A 77 6.66 14.86 9.50
N TYR A 78 5.81 15.39 10.38
CA TYR A 78 5.02 14.62 11.32
C TYR A 78 3.60 15.17 11.26
N MET A 79 2.64 14.31 10.90
CA MET A 79 1.24 14.70 10.83
C MET A 79 0.74 14.99 12.25
N SER A 80 0.07 16.12 12.42
CA SER A 80 -0.48 16.49 13.72
C SER A 80 -1.61 15.54 14.15
N PHE A 81 -1.85 15.45 15.46
CA PHE A 81 -2.99 14.67 15.96
C PHE A 81 -4.33 15.25 15.55
N SER A 82 -4.47 16.58 15.42
CA SER A 82 -5.70 17.18 14.90
C SER A 82 -5.96 16.79 13.45
N SER A 83 -4.93 16.70 12.61
CA SER A 83 -5.06 16.19 11.24
C SER A 83 -5.51 14.72 11.22
N VAL A 84 -4.92 13.85 12.05
CA VAL A 84 -5.37 12.44 12.15
C VAL A 84 -6.78 12.33 12.72
N SER A 85 -7.14 13.12 13.73
CA SER A 85 -8.50 13.16 14.29
C SER A 85 -9.52 13.59 13.24
N LEU A 86 -9.20 14.61 12.46
CA LEU A 86 -10.04 15.08 11.35
C LEU A 86 -10.28 13.98 10.32
N ILE A 87 -9.25 13.23 9.94
CA ILE A 87 -9.40 12.07 9.04
C ILE A 87 -10.34 11.03 9.66
N VAL A 88 -10.11 10.65 10.93
CA VAL A 88 -10.91 9.64 11.62
C VAL A 88 -12.38 10.06 11.74
N GLU A 89 -12.66 11.33 12.06
CA GLU A 89 -14.02 11.87 12.15
C GLU A 89 -14.76 11.78 10.81
N GLN A 90 -14.09 12.12 9.71
CA GLN A 90 -14.66 11.95 8.37
C GLN A 90 -14.94 10.49 8.05
N LEU A 91 -14.03 9.56 8.38
CA LEU A 91 -14.24 8.12 8.18
C LEU A 91 -15.41 7.56 9.01
N VAL A 92 -15.60 8.05 10.23
CA VAL A 92 -16.74 7.69 11.08
C VAL A 92 -18.05 8.13 10.43
N ALA A 93 -18.11 9.37 9.95
CA ALA A 93 -19.30 9.89 9.24
C ALA A 93 -19.64 9.06 7.99
N LEU A 94 -18.61 8.53 7.32
CA LEU A 94 -18.74 7.65 6.15
C LEU A 94 -19.06 6.19 6.50
N ARG A 95 -19.13 5.84 7.78
CA ARG A 95 -19.27 4.45 8.26
C ARG A 95 -18.22 3.52 7.62
N TYR A 96 -17.01 4.03 7.48
CA TYR A 96 -15.92 3.35 6.78
C TYR A 96 -15.57 2.01 7.44
N ALA A 97 -15.39 0.98 6.62
CA ALA A 97 -15.08 -0.40 7.05
C ALA A 97 -13.98 -1.04 6.18
N GLY A 98 -13.03 -0.21 5.74
CA GLY A 98 -11.93 -0.62 4.86
C GLY A 98 -10.63 -0.94 5.62
N GLU A 99 -9.51 -0.91 4.89
CA GLU A 99 -8.16 -1.06 5.44
C GLU A 99 -7.49 0.31 5.60
N ILE A 100 -7.01 0.63 6.80
CA ILE A 100 -6.26 1.86 7.10
C ILE A 100 -4.82 1.49 7.38
N SER A 101 -3.89 2.03 6.59
CA SER A 101 -2.46 1.87 6.81
C SER A 101 -1.84 3.18 7.29
N LEU A 102 -1.09 3.11 8.40
CA LEU A 102 -0.29 4.24 8.89
C LEU A 102 1.10 4.30 8.21
N SER A 103 1.20 3.69 7.03
CA SER A 103 2.44 3.56 6.26
C SER A 103 2.16 3.81 4.77
N VAL A 104 2.82 4.80 4.19
CA VAL A 104 2.78 5.06 2.74
C VAL A 104 4.18 4.93 2.16
N THR A 105 5.11 5.83 2.52
CA THR A 105 6.53 5.75 2.14
C THR A 105 7.50 5.88 3.33
N ASN A 106 6.98 5.66 4.54
CA ASN A 106 7.64 5.94 5.81
C ASN A 106 7.85 4.70 6.70
N GLU A 107 8.59 4.89 7.81
CA GLU A 107 8.56 3.96 8.94
C GLU A 107 7.52 4.46 9.96
N PRO A 108 6.41 3.75 10.19
CA PRO A 108 5.34 4.22 11.08
C PRO A 108 5.83 4.50 12.50
N PHE A 109 6.72 3.67 13.04
CA PHE A 109 7.19 3.80 14.43
C PHE A 109 8.24 4.90 14.63
N CYS A 110 8.65 5.62 13.57
CA CYS A 110 9.37 6.89 13.74
C CYS A 110 8.46 8.01 14.24
N HIS A 111 7.13 7.90 14.09
CA HIS A 111 6.21 8.89 14.63
C HIS A 111 5.97 8.62 16.12
N PRO A 112 6.24 9.58 17.04
CA PRO A 112 6.13 9.34 18.48
C PRO A 112 4.71 8.98 18.94
N ARG A 113 3.69 9.44 18.19
CA ARG A 113 2.26 9.18 18.46
C ARG A 113 1.64 8.04 17.63
N CYS A 114 2.46 7.19 16.99
CA CYS A 114 1.96 6.11 16.13
C CYS A 114 0.91 5.23 16.83
N LEU A 115 1.20 4.80 18.07
CA LEU A 115 0.29 3.97 18.87
C LEU A 115 -0.98 4.73 19.29
N GLU A 116 -0.88 6.04 19.56
CA GLU A 116 -2.06 6.87 19.87
C GLU A 116 -2.99 6.97 18.67
N PHE A 117 -2.45 7.13 17.46
CA PHE A 117 -3.24 7.13 16.22
C PHE A 117 -3.92 5.79 16.00
N ALA A 118 -3.19 4.69 16.19
CA ALA A 118 -3.75 3.35 16.07
C ALA A 118 -4.85 3.09 17.11
N GLY A 119 -4.67 3.54 18.36
CA GLY A 119 -5.68 3.46 19.42
C GLY A 119 -6.92 4.30 19.13
N LEU A 120 -6.75 5.52 18.61
CA LEU A 120 -7.86 6.37 18.18
C LEU A 120 -8.68 5.70 17.07
N ILE A 121 -8.02 5.18 16.03
CA ILE A 121 -8.67 4.45 14.95
C ILE A 121 -9.39 3.23 15.51
N SER A 122 -8.73 2.45 16.37
CA SER A 122 -9.32 1.24 16.93
C SER A 122 -10.60 1.51 17.72
N LYS A 123 -10.60 2.59 18.53
CA LYS A 123 -11.75 3.01 19.32
C LYS A 123 -12.91 3.52 18.46
N LYS A 124 -12.62 4.29 17.41
CA LYS A 124 -13.64 5.00 16.62
C LYS A 124 -14.13 4.22 15.41
N LEU A 125 -13.32 3.31 14.87
CA LEU A 125 -13.56 2.58 13.63
C LEU A 125 -13.33 1.06 13.84
N PRO A 126 -14.08 0.40 14.74
CA PRO A 126 -13.81 -0.99 15.12
C PRO A 126 -14.01 -2.01 13.98
N LYS A 127 -14.71 -1.63 12.91
CA LYS A 127 -14.94 -2.45 11.72
C LYS A 127 -13.84 -2.34 10.65
N CYS A 128 -12.87 -1.44 10.84
CA CYS A 128 -11.75 -1.32 9.91
C CYS A 128 -10.68 -2.38 10.17
N ASN A 129 -9.74 -2.52 9.24
CA ASN A 129 -8.53 -3.29 9.43
C ASN A 129 -7.33 -2.35 9.45
N LEU A 130 -6.51 -2.41 10.48
CA LEU A 130 -5.27 -1.64 10.55
C LEU A 130 -4.12 -2.38 9.85
N ARG A 131 -3.24 -1.63 9.17
CA ARG A 131 -2.04 -2.20 8.55
C ARG A 131 -0.79 -1.39 8.84
N PHE A 132 0.23 -2.07 9.33
CA PHE A 132 1.57 -1.53 9.50
C PHE A 132 2.50 -2.19 8.49
N ASN A 133 3.33 -1.39 7.83
CA ASN A 133 4.49 -1.88 7.10
C ASN A 133 5.72 -1.26 7.74
N SER A 134 6.57 -2.09 8.34
CA SER A 134 7.72 -1.64 9.12
C SER A 134 8.97 -2.41 8.74
N ASN A 135 10.13 -1.78 8.91
CA ASN A 135 11.43 -2.46 8.87
C ASN A 135 11.68 -3.30 10.14
N GLY A 136 10.87 -3.12 11.19
CA GLY A 136 10.91 -3.90 12.43
C GLY A 136 11.89 -3.41 13.47
N SER A 137 12.91 -2.63 13.10
CA SER A 137 14.03 -2.27 13.98
C SER A 137 13.66 -1.41 15.19
N LEU A 138 12.57 -0.63 15.09
CA LEU A 138 12.08 0.18 16.19
C LEU A 138 11.09 -0.55 17.09
N ILE A 139 10.56 -1.71 16.68
CA ILE A 139 9.57 -2.44 17.46
C ILE A 139 10.27 -3.07 18.65
N ASP A 140 9.97 -2.57 19.84
CA ASP A 140 10.39 -3.09 21.13
C ASP A 140 9.18 -3.59 21.94
N LYS A 141 9.40 -3.93 23.22
CA LYS A 141 8.31 -4.38 24.09
C LYS A 141 7.23 -3.31 24.29
N ILE A 142 7.59 -2.03 24.35
CA ILE A 142 6.62 -0.93 24.55
C ILE A 142 5.68 -0.87 23.34
N ILE A 143 6.23 -0.96 22.13
CA ILE A 143 5.42 -0.99 20.91
C ILE A 143 4.57 -2.26 20.84
N LEU A 144 5.11 -3.42 21.18
CA LEU A 144 4.35 -4.66 21.19
C LEU A 144 3.20 -4.63 22.21
N ASP A 145 3.44 -4.15 23.43
CA ASP A 145 2.41 -3.98 24.46
C ASP A 145 1.31 -3.00 23.97
N GLY A 146 1.70 -1.91 23.32
CA GLY A 146 0.77 -0.95 22.74
C GLY A 146 -0.06 -1.54 21.60
N LEU A 147 0.56 -2.32 20.70
CA LEU A 147 -0.15 -3.03 19.63
C LEU A 147 -1.07 -4.12 20.19
N HIS A 148 -0.67 -4.81 21.27
CA HIS A 148 -1.48 -5.82 21.95
C HIS A 148 -2.77 -5.22 22.54
N GLY A 149 -2.73 -3.95 22.95
CA GLY A 149 -3.92 -3.20 23.38
C GLY A 149 -4.90 -2.79 22.26
N ILE A 150 -4.58 -3.04 20.98
CA ILE A 150 -5.45 -2.67 19.85
C ILE A 150 -6.54 -3.74 19.66
N SER A 151 -7.79 -3.33 19.88
CA SER A 151 -8.97 -4.19 19.76
C SER A 151 -9.39 -4.47 18.30
N THR A 152 -9.08 -3.56 17.39
CA THR A 152 -9.42 -3.69 15.97
C THR A 152 -8.46 -4.64 15.27
N PRO A 153 -8.92 -5.49 14.33
CA PRO A 153 -8.04 -6.36 13.58
C PRO A 153 -6.90 -5.57 12.93
N PHE A 154 -5.68 -6.09 13.03
CA PHE A 154 -4.54 -5.48 12.37
C PHE A 154 -3.57 -6.51 11.82
N ILE A 155 -2.81 -6.12 10.80
CA ILE A 155 -1.67 -6.87 10.30
C ILE A 155 -0.42 -5.98 10.29
N ALA A 156 0.64 -6.43 10.98
CA ALA A 156 1.95 -5.82 10.95
C ALA A 156 2.87 -6.62 10.03
N GLN A 157 3.13 -6.11 8.82
CA GLN A 157 4.10 -6.72 7.92
C GLN A 157 5.50 -6.15 8.20
N ILE A 158 6.41 -7.02 8.62
CA ILE A 158 7.80 -6.69 8.91
C ILE A 158 8.65 -7.10 7.71
N ASN A 159 9.35 -6.13 7.13
CA ASN A 159 10.32 -6.36 6.05
C ASN A 159 11.74 -6.19 6.61
N ASP A 160 12.38 -7.30 6.94
CA ASP A 160 13.73 -7.32 7.51
C ASP A 160 14.80 -7.29 6.41
N TYR A 161 15.52 -6.18 6.31
CA TYR A 161 16.63 -5.98 5.37
C TYR A 161 18.02 -6.21 5.99
N THR A 162 18.09 -6.70 7.23
CA THR A 162 19.34 -6.94 7.99
C THR A 162 19.84 -8.38 7.88
N GLY A 163 19.30 -9.15 6.93
CA GLY A 163 19.67 -10.54 6.73
C GLY A 163 19.10 -11.50 7.78
N GLY A 164 18.03 -11.14 8.49
CA GLY A 164 17.34 -12.01 9.47
C GLY A 164 17.52 -11.58 10.93
N ARG A 165 18.37 -10.58 11.22
CA ARG A 165 18.66 -10.14 12.59
C ARG A 165 17.40 -9.59 13.27
N GLU A 166 16.65 -8.74 12.59
CA GLU A 166 15.42 -8.18 13.15
C GLU A 166 14.33 -9.24 13.31
N LEU A 167 14.25 -10.23 12.41
CA LEU A 167 13.32 -11.34 12.59
C LEU A 167 13.65 -12.19 13.82
N SER A 168 14.92 -12.52 14.04
CA SER A 168 15.33 -13.26 15.24
C SER A 168 15.03 -12.48 16.51
N ARG A 169 15.33 -11.17 16.54
CA ARG A 169 15.04 -10.29 17.67
C ARG A 169 13.54 -10.21 17.96
N LEU A 170 12.73 -9.97 16.93
CA LEU A 170 11.28 -9.87 17.05
C LEU A 170 10.64 -11.21 17.41
N GLY A 171 11.13 -12.33 16.89
CA GLY A 171 10.67 -13.66 17.29
C GLY A 171 10.88 -13.90 18.78
N GLY A 172 12.04 -13.49 19.32
CA GLY A 172 12.31 -13.54 20.77
C GLY A 172 11.31 -12.70 21.58
N LEU A 173 11.03 -11.47 21.14
CA LEU A 173 10.08 -10.60 21.83
C LEU A 173 8.63 -11.10 21.73
N LEU A 174 8.21 -11.56 20.55
CA LEU A 174 6.86 -12.05 20.28
C LEU A 174 6.54 -13.35 21.03
N SER A 175 7.55 -14.13 21.40
CA SER A 175 7.37 -15.36 22.18
C SER A 175 6.71 -15.15 23.55
N GLY A 176 6.72 -13.91 24.07
CA GLY A 176 6.03 -13.52 25.30
C GLY A 176 4.53 -13.25 25.15
N TYR A 177 3.96 -13.35 23.95
CA TYR A 177 2.55 -13.07 23.67
C TYR A 177 1.83 -14.34 23.18
N ASP A 178 0.49 -14.34 23.21
CA ASP A 178 -0.30 -15.49 22.73
C ASP A 178 -0.23 -15.68 21.20
N ALA A 179 -0.62 -16.86 20.74
CA ALA A 179 -0.56 -17.24 19.33
C ALA A 179 -1.46 -16.38 18.43
N GLU A 180 -2.59 -15.88 18.95
CA GLU A 180 -3.49 -15.01 18.18
C GLU A 180 -2.79 -13.68 17.88
N PHE A 181 -2.18 -13.06 18.88
CA PHE A 181 -1.43 -11.83 18.69
C PHE A 181 -0.22 -12.04 17.77
N GLN A 182 0.54 -13.12 17.97
CA GLN A 182 1.66 -13.47 17.10
C GLN A 182 1.24 -13.62 15.62
N SER A 183 0.06 -14.18 15.36
CA SER A 183 -0.46 -14.37 13.99
C SER A 183 -0.73 -13.07 13.24
N ARG A 184 -0.80 -11.93 13.94
CA ARG A 184 -0.97 -10.59 13.34
C ARG A 184 0.30 -10.07 12.68
N PHE A 185 1.44 -10.76 12.85
CA PHE A 185 2.74 -10.36 12.30
C PHE A 185 3.11 -11.21 11.09
N ILE A 186 3.33 -10.55 9.96
CA ILE A 186 3.85 -11.17 8.74
C ILE A 186 5.33 -10.83 8.64
N LEU A 187 6.18 -11.78 9.03
CA LEU A 187 7.63 -11.63 9.05
C LEU A 187 8.24 -12.02 7.71
N LYS A 188 8.85 -11.05 7.01
CA LYS A 188 9.48 -11.27 5.70
C LYS A 188 10.97 -10.92 5.75
N ARG A 189 11.81 -11.91 5.53
CA ARG A 189 13.24 -11.71 5.28
C ARG A 189 13.41 -11.14 3.87
N ARG A 190 14.14 -10.03 3.75
CA ARG A 190 14.38 -9.32 2.50
C ARG A 190 15.86 -9.20 2.22
N SER A 191 16.20 -9.04 0.94
CA SER A 191 17.57 -8.75 0.54
C SER A 191 17.82 -7.24 0.58
N PHE A 192 18.93 -6.81 1.17
CA PHE A 192 19.33 -5.39 1.16
C PHE A 192 19.56 -4.86 -0.27
N GLY A 193 19.94 -5.74 -1.20
CA GLY A 193 20.12 -5.43 -2.63
C GLY A 193 18.88 -5.66 -3.50
N GLU A 194 17.69 -5.82 -2.91
CA GLU A 194 16.47 -6.15 -3.66
C GLU A 194 16.10 -5.05 -4.69
N ARG A 195 15.75 -5.48 -5.91
CA ARG A 195 15.33 -4.57 -7.00
C ARG A 195 13.83 -4.32 -6.97
N LEU A 196 13.42 -3.38 -6.11
CA LEU A 196 12.02 -2.96 -5.96
C LEU A 196 11.58 -1.94 -7.01
N SER A 197 10.28 -1.59 -7.00
CA SER A 197 9.70 -0.59 -7.91
C SER A 197 10.46 0.74 -7.85
N THR A 198 10.52 1.43 -8.98
CA THR A 198 11.07 2.78 -9.13
C THR A 198 10.28 3.87 -8.42
N ARG A 199 9.11 3.59 -7.83
CA ARG A 199 8.25 4.59 -7.16
C ARG A 199 8.02 5.82 -8.05
N GLY A 200 7.48 5.60 -9.25
CA GLY A 200 7.23 6.70 -10.21
C GLY A 200 8.51 7.40 -10.70
N GLY A 201 9.65 6.70 -10.63
CA GLY A 201 10.98 7.22 -10.94
C GLY A 201 11.73 7.85 -9.76
N ALA A 202 11.16 7.89 -8.55
CA ALA A 202 11.81 8.42 -7.36
C ALA A 202 12.91 7.51 -6.78
N ALA A 203 12.85 6.21 -7.06
CA ALA A 203 13.88 5.24 -6.72
C ALA A 203 14.68 4.81 -7.96
N GLN A 204 16.01 4.78 -7.81
CA GLN A 204 16.93 4.34 -8.87
C GLN A 204 17.16 2.81 -8.85
N SER A 205 16.22 2.04 -8.29
CA SER A 205 16.33 0.59 -8.08
C SER A 205 16.27 -0.23 -9.38
N ARG A 206 15.76 0.35 -10.47
CA ARG A 206 15.60 -0.29 -11.79
C ARG A 206 15.92 0.69 -12.93
N ARG A 207 16.28 0.17 -14.11
CA ARG A 207 16.64 0.99 -15.28
C ARG A 207 15.38 1.42 -16.04
N ARG A 208 15.41 2.61 -16.65
CA ARG A 208 14.29 3.15 -17.47
C ARG A 208 13.79 2.22 -18.59
N ARG A 209 14.60 1.27 -19.07
CA ARG A 209 14.21 0.35 -20.16
C ARG A 209 13.15 -0.68 -19.73
N ASP A 210 12.90 -0.82 -18.42
CA ASP A 210 11.97 -1.79 -17.85
C ASP A 210 10.54 -1.23 -17.69
N TYR A 211 10.24 -0.02 -18.19
CA TYR A 211 8.90 0.56 -18.09
C TYR A 211 7.92 -0.19 -18.99
N PHE A 212 7.02 -0.92 -18.33
CA PHE A 212 5.83 -1.49 -18.93
C PHE A 212 5.06 -0.35 -19.64
N GLY A 213 4.72 -0.57 -20.92
CA GLY A 213 3.98 0.38 -21.75
C GLY A 213 2.55 0.65 -21.27
N ASP A 214 1.62 0.86 -22.19
CA ASP A 214 0.24 1.23 -21.86
C ASP A 214 -0.54 0.05 -21.22
N PHE A 215 -0.40 -0.08 -19.90
CA PHE A 215 -1.15 -1.01 -19.04
C PHE A 215 -2.05 -0.23 -18.10
N ASP A 216 -3.18 -0.83 -17.74
CA ASP A 216 -4.08 -0.24 -16.77
C ASP A 216 -3.50 -0.22 -15.36
N CYS A 217 -3.94 0.76 -14.56
CA CYS A 217 -3.67 0.81 -13.13
C CYS A 217 -5.00 0.91 -12.39
N LEU A 218 -5.26 -0.06 -11.51
CA LEU A 218 -6.49 -0.08 -10.70
C LEU A 218 -6.27 0.47 -9.30
N LEU A 219 -5.01 0.68 -8.88
CA LEU A 219 -4.66 1.25 -7.58
C LEU A 219 -5.50 2.46 -7.17
N PRO A 220 -5.68 3.50 -8.02
CA PRO A 220 -6.40 4.71 -7.60
C PRO A 220 -7.91 4.53 -7.53
N TYR A 221 -8.46 3.33 -7.80
CA TYR A 221 -9.89 3.03 -7.68
C TYR A 221 -10.30 2.34 -6.39
N PHE A 222 -9.35 1.81 -5.62
CA PHE A 222 -9.65 1.25 -4.31
C PHE A 222 -8.74 1.80 -3.23
N ARG A 223 -7.67 2.54 -3.56
CA ARG A 223 -6.76 3.14 -2.60
C ARG A 223 -6.73 4.66 -2.72
N MET A 224 -6.87 5.32 -1.57
CA MET A 224 -6.52 6.72 -1.36
C MET A 224 -5.27 6.77 -0.48
N ASP A 225 -4.36 7.71 -0.75
CA ASP A 225 -3.20 8.00 0.11
C ASP A 225 -3.21 9.49 0.51
N ILE A 226 -2.90 9.77 1.78
CA ILE A 226 -2.84 11.11 2.36
C ILE A 226 -1.41 11.37 2.81
N GLY A 227 -0.83 12.47 2.35
CA GLY A 227 0.49 12.94 2.75
C GLY A 227 0.49 13.58 4.14
N THR A 228 1.68 13.68 4.74
CA THR A 228 1.97 14.34 6.03
C THR A 228 1.38 15.75 6.19
N ASP A 229 1.19 16.48 5.10
CA ASP A 229 0.64 17.84 5.02
C ASP A 229 -0.90 17.86 4.82
N GLY A 230 -1.53 16.69 4.81
CA GLY A 230 -2.96 16.53 4.56
C GLY A 230 -3.34 16.49 3.07
N SER A 231 -2.38 16.58 2.15
CA SER A 231 -2.65 16.47 0.72
C SER A 231 -3.09 15.05 0.35
N VAL A 232 -4.18 14.91 -0.39
CA VAL A 232 -4.61 13.62 -0.96
C VAL A 232 -3.81 13.38 -2.24
N ILE A 233 -2.91 12.41 -2.21
CA ILE A 233 -1.94 12.14 -3.29
C ILE A 233 -2.36 10.95 -4.14
N LEU A 234 -1.77 10.82 -5.33
CA LEU A 234 -2.14 9.78 -6.28
C LEU A 234 -1.99 8.36 -5.72
N CYS A 235 -0.81 8.03 -5.21
CA CYS A 235 -0.54 6.72 -4.60
C CYS A 235 0.81 6.72 -3.88
N CYS A 236 1.16 5.59 -3.26
CA CYS A 236 2.48 5.36 -2.65
C CYS A 236 3.70 5.45 -3.58
N ALA A 237 3.53 5.63 -4.89
CA ALA A 237 4.62 5.98 -5.82
C ALA A 237 4.79 7.49 -5.99
N ASP A 238 3.81 8.29 -5.56
CA ASP A 238 3.88 9.75 -5.56
C ASP A 238 4.65 10.28 -4.35
N TYR A 239 5.89 9.82 -4.21
CA TYR A 239 6.74 10.07 -3.04
C TYR A 239 6.93 11.57 -2.73
N ARG A 240 6.87 12.44 -3.74
CA ARG A 240 7.03 13.90 -3.59
C ARG A 240 5.72 14.69 -3.65
N TYR A 241 4.58 14.01 -3.58
CA TYR A 241 3.25 14.63 -3.68
C TYR A 241 3.11 15.50 -4.95
N GLN A 242 3.64 15.00 -6.08
CA GLN A 242 3.59 15.70 -7.37
C GLN A 242 2.17 15.82 -7.93
N MET A 243 1.26 14.95 -7.47
CA MET A 243 -0.13 14.90 -7.90
C MET A 243 -1.04 14.89 -6.66
N ALA A 244 -1.50 16.07 -6.25
CA ALA A 244 -2.45 16.25 -5.16
C ALA A 244 -3.85 16.58 -5.73
N PHE A 245 -4.89 15.92 -5.21
CA PHE A 245 -6.28 16.05 -5.67
C PHE A 245 -7.17 16.86 -4.71
N GLY A 246 -6.57 17.40 -3.66
CA GLY A 246 -7.24 18.13 -2.59
C GLY A 246 -6.47 18.02 -1.28
N ASN A 247 -6.95 18.71 -0.25
CA ASN A 247 -6.37 18.65 1.09
C ASN A 247 -7.46 18.47 2.15
N ILE A 248 -7.23 17.57 3.11
CA ILE A 248 -8.19 17.20 4.16
C ILE A 248 -8.68 18.39 5.00
N HIS A 249 -7.88 19.47 5.06
CA HIS A 249 -8.22 20.68 5.81
C HIS A 249 -9.18 21.61 5.06
N THR A 250 -9.40 21.34 3.77
CA THR A 250 -10.17 22.22 2.87
C THR A 250 -11.36 21.54 2.22
N ALA A 251 -11.37 20.21 2.12
CA ALA A 251 -12.45 19.45 1.51
C ALA A 251 -12.62 18.07 2.17
N ALA A 252 -13.84 17.53 2.13
CA ALA A 252 -14.11 16.21 2.68
C ALA A 252 -13.48 15.10 1.81
N LEU A 253 -13.03 14.01 2.43
CA LEU A 253 -12.42 12.86 1.75
C LEU A 253 -13.32 12.28 0.66
N LYS A 254 -14.64 12.21 0.89
CA LYS A 254 -15.60 11.73 -0.10
C LYS A 254 -15.66 12.66 -1.31
N ASP A 255 -15.59 13.96 -1.11
CA ASP A 255 -15.67 14.94 -2.20
C ASP A 255 -14.38 14.96 -3.00
N ILE A 256 -13.23 14.89 -2.33
CA ILE A 256 -11.93 14.73 -3.00
C ILE A 256 -11.89 13.43 -3.81
N TRP A 257 -12.36 12.31 -3.23
CA TRP A 257 -12.45 11.03 -3.93
C TRP A 257 -13.39 11.09 -5.15
N ASN A 258 -14.43 11.91 -5.11
CA ASN A 258 -15.42 12.00 -6.17
C ASN A 258 -15.25 13.23 -7.07
N SER A 259 -14.15 13.96 -6.93
CA SER A 259 -13.83 15.10 -7.78
C SER A 259 -13.68 14.66 -9.23
N GLU A 260 -14.08 15.52 -10.17
CA GLU A 260 -13.98 15.19 -11.59
C GLU A 260 -12.52 14.96 -12.02
N GLU A 261 -11.59 15.72 -11.45
CA GLU A 261 -10.15 15.54 -11.68
C GLU A 261 -9.68 14.14 -11.28
N PHE A 262 -10.02 13.69 -10.07
CA PHE A 262 -9.57 12.38 -9.59
C PHE A 262 -10.29 11.25 -10.36
N ARG A 263 -11.57 11.41 -10.69
CA ARG A 263 -12.32 10.46 -11.53
C ARG A 263 -11.72 10.34 -12.92
N GLU A 264 -11.38 11.45 -13.57
CA GLU A 264 -10.80 11.43 -14.91
C GLU A 264 -9.41 10.83 -14.94
N LEU A 265 -8.59 11.07 -13.91
CA LEU A 265 -7.32 10.37 -13.74
C LEU A 265 -7.52 8.86 -13.68
N ARG A 266 -8.48 8.39 -12.87
CA ARG A 266 -8.77 6.96 -12.76
C ARG A 266 -9.21 6.37 -14.10
N ARG A 267 -10.12 7.04 -14.83
CA ARG A 267 -10.52 6.62 -16.20
C ARG A 267 -9.34 6.58 -17.17
N THR A 268 -8.46 7.57 -17.11
CA THR A 268 -7.23 7.65 -17.93
C THR A 268 -6.32 6.46 -17.64
N LEU A 269 -6.07 6.16 -16.36
CA LEU A 269 -5.24 5.04 -15.94
C LEU A 269 -5.91 3.68 -16.22
N PHE A 270 -7.24 3.58 -16.14
CA PHE A 270 -7.99 2.39 -16.55
C PHE A 270 -7.87 2.10 -18.05
N ARG A 271 -7.84 3.15 -18.87
CA ARG A 271 -7.67 3.04 -20.33
C ARG A 271 -6.22 2.70 -20.73
N GLY A 272 -5.34 2.49 -19.75
CA GLY A 272 -3.93 2.17 -19.97
C GLY A 272 -3.07 3.38 -20.35
N LYS A 273 -3.61 4.60 -20.32
CA LYS A 273 -2.92 5.83 -20.75
C LYS A 273 -1.95 6.34 -19.68
N ARG A 274 -1.12 5.47 -19.10
CA ARG A 274 -0.14 5.86 -18.06
C ARG A 274 0.87 6.88 -18.57
N ARG A 275 1.23 6.80 -19.85
CA ARG A 275 2.19 7.72 -20.49
C ARG A 275 1.72 9.17 -20.53
N SER A 276 0.41 9.43 -20.50
CA SER A 276 -0.13 10.79 -20.47
C SER A 276 -0.14 11.40 -19.07
N VAL A 277 0.20 10.63 -18.03
CA VAL A 277 0.26 11.11 -16.65
C VAL A 277 1.73 11.20 -16.23
N SER A 278 2.16 12.39 -15.81
CA SER A 278 3.58 12.73 -15.56
C SER A 278 4.29 11.72 -14.65
N LEU A 279 3.71 11.42 -13.48
CA LEU A 279 4.24 10.44 -12.53
C LEU A 279 4.18 9.00 -13.08
N CYS A 280 3.04 8.61 -13.66
CA CYS A 280 2.78 7.24 -14.09
C CYS A 280 3.59 6.83 -15.32
N SER A 281 4.01 7.78 -16.16
CA SER A 281 4.89 7.56 -17.30
C SER A 281 6.25 6.96 -16.92
N ARG A 282 6.65 7.14 -15.65
CA ARG A 282 7.89 6.63 -15.03
C ARG A 282 7.64 5.54 -13.99
N CYS A 283 6.41 5.00 -13.91
CA CYS A 283 6.06 3.99 -12.93
C CYS A 283 6.22 2.59 -13.55
N ASP A 284 6.96 1.73 -12.86
CA ASP A 284 7.19 0.33 -13.24
C ASP A 284 6.36 -0.66 -12.41
N MET A 285 5.40 -0.18 -11.61
CA MET A 285 4.46 -1.05 -10.91
C MET A 285 3.54 -1.70 -11.93
N ALA A 286 3.78 -2.97 -12.22
CA ALA A 286 2.91 -3.76 -13.07
C ALA A 286 1.66 -4.15 -12.30
N ALA A 287 0.51 -3.69 -12.81
CA ALA A 287 -0.81 -3.97 -12.30
C ALA A 287 -0.98 -3.99 -10.76
N PRO A 288 -0.59 -2.91 -10.07
CA PRO A 288 -0.82 -2.79 -8.65
C PRO A 288 -2.33 -2.72 -8.41
N GLY A 289 -2.85 -3.63 -7.59
CA GLY A 289 -4.16 -3.45 -7.01
C GLY A 289 -5.33 -4.27 -7.53
N LEU A 290 -5.12 -5.48 -8.05
CA LEU A 290 -6.23 -6.42 -7.96
C LEU A 290 -6.45 -6.77 -6.48
N PRO A 291 -7.67 -6.63 -5.96
CA PRO A 291 -8.02 -7.26 -4.70
C PRO A 291 -7.70 -8.76 -4.80
N GLN A 292 -7.10 -9.35 -3.76
CA GLN A 292 -6.70 -10.76 -3.76
C GLN A 292 -7.87 -11.72 -4.07
N TRP A 293 -9.11 -11.30 -3.80
CA TRP A 293 -10.33 -12.05 -4.15
C TRP A 293 -10.66 -12.05 -5.65
N LEU A 294 -10.16 -11.08 -6.43
CA LEU A 294 -10.30 -11.05 -7.90
C LEU A 294 -9.25 -11.92 -8.61
N THR A 295 -8.13 -12.21 -7.97
CA THR A 295 -7.04 -13.07 -8.50
C THR A 295 -7.20 -14.55 -8.12
N GLY A 296 -8.29 -14.92 -7.42
CA GLY A 296 -8.53 -16.31 -7.00
C GLY A 296 -7.51 -16.84 -5.99
N SER A 297 -6.67 -15.98 -5.41
CA SER A 297 -5.80 -16.35 -4.30
C SER A 297 -6.62 -16.28 -3.02
N SER A 298 -7.29 -17.38 -2.70
CA SER A 298 -7.79 -17.63 -1.35
C SER A 298 -6.60 -17.53 -0.39
N SER A 299 -6.73 -16.63 0.58
CA SER A 299 -5.96 -16.67 1.82
C SER A 299 -6.12 -18.05 2.44
N ALA A 300 -5.03 -18.81 2.42
CA ALA A 300 -4.78 -19.93 3.32
C ALA A 300 -3.58 -19.52 4.21
#